data_AF-A0A0A5JRY4-F1
#
_entry.id   AF-A0A0A5JRY4-F1
#
_cell.length_a   1.000
_cell.length_b   1.000
_cell.length_c   1.000
_cell.angle_alpha   90.00
_cell.angle_beta   90.00
_cell.angle_gamma   90.00
#
_symmetry.space_group_name_H-M   'P 1'
#
loop_
_entity.id
_entity.type
_entity.pdbx_description
1 polymer ?
#
loop_
_entity_poly.entity_id
_entity_poly.type
_entity_poly.pdbx_seq_one_letter_code
_entity_poly.pdbx_strand_id
1 'polypeptide(L)'
;MTRPTSKFIANLFLCLILSGCVNQALLDAQPALVTAQSTNLTPQSPEKVEMYFVGFAADSSQNVFMKEVSYVQQLFDQRFETEGRSLLLINNRQTQNDYPMATSDNLSATLTAIGQQMDVDNDILFLYLSGHGEFRFGLNVSFGPNHNETISPKELKTMLDNSGIKWRVVVVSACFSGNFVSQLADLNTLVISASDPNHPSFGCTNTAEFTFFGEAFFKNNLTRTHSFFQAFLAAKEEVTLRETKLGFDNSNPMYQSAKPIDDQLSLMDL
;
A
#
# COMPACT_ATOMS: atom_id res chain seq x y z
N MET A 1 -37.61 -31.57 -60.54
CA MET A 1 -37.01 -32.24 -59.37
C MET A 1 -36.62 -31.19 -58.35
N THR A 2 -37.19 -31.25 -57.16
CA THR A 2 -37.23 -30.20 -56.13
C THR A 2 -36.57 -30.67 -54.83
N ARG A 3 -35.61 -29.86 -54.33
CA ARG A 3 -35.03 -29.73 -52.96
C ARG A 3 -34.32 -30.95 -52.30
N PRO A 4 -33.28 -30.69 -51.48
CA PRO A 4 -33.41 -30.41 -50.03
C PRO A 4 -32.58 -29.19 -49.56
N THR A 5 -33.12 -28.21 -48.83
CA THR A 5 -33.10 -28.02 -47.36
C THR A 5 -31.75 -28.20 -46.65
N SER A 6 -31.18 -27.10 -46.13
CA SER A 6 -30.37 -27.09 -44.91
C SER A 6 -30.83 -25.95 -44.00
N LYS A 7 -31.37 -26.32 -42.84
CA LYS A 7 -31.45 -25.48 -41.63
C LYS A 7 -30.04 -25.41 -40.98
N PHE A 8 -29.93 -24.68 -39.87
CA PHE A 8 -28.72 -24.33 -39.08
C PHE A 8 -28.06 -23.05 -39.60
N ILE A 9 -27.85 -21.98 -38.81
CA ILE A 9 -27.53 -21.88 -37.38
C ILE A 9 -28.23 -20.65 -36.79
N ALA A 10 -28.98 -20.84 -35.70
CA ALA A 10 -29.33 -19.78 -34.77
C ALA A 10 -28.37 -19.86 -33.56
N ASN A 11 -28.19 -18.72 -32.90
CA ASN A 11 -27.55 -18.50 -31.60
C ASN A 11 -26.03 -18.38 -31.56
N LEU A 12 -25.55 -17.14 -31.65
CA LEU A 12 -24.42 -16.69 -30.83
C LEU A 12 -24.46 -15.16 -30.63
N PHE A 13 -25.36 -14.66 -29.79
CA PHE A 13 -25.26 -13.29 -29.28
C PHE A 13 -25.97 -13.19 -27.92
N LEU A 14 -25.38 -13.77 -26.88
CA LEU A 14 -25.73 -13.43 -25.49
C LEU A 14 -24.61 -13.83 -24.51
N CYS A 15 -23.53 -13.05 -24.46
CA CYS A 15 -22.54 -13.16 -23.36
C CYS A 15 -21.87 -11.82 -22.97
N LEU A 16 -22.31 -10.68 -23.48
CA LEU A 16 -21.67 -9.38 -23.20
C LEU A 16 -22.35 -8.56 -22.09
N ILE A 17 -23.48 -9.02 -21.54
CA ILE A 17 -24.25 -8.25 -20.54
C ILE A 17 -23.86 -8.63 -19.09
N LEU A 18 -23.31 -9.84 -18.87
CA LEU A 18 -23.01 -10.34 -17.53
C LEU A 18 -21.78 -9.66 -16.89
N SER A 19 -20.75 -9.32 -17.68
CA SER A 19 -19.51 -8.73 -17.14
C SER A 19 -19.69 -7.32 -16.57
N GLY A 20 -20.65 -6.54 -17.10
CA GLY A 20 -20.95 -5.19 -16.59
C GLY A 20 -21.59 -5.22 -15.20
N CYS A 21 -22.54 -6.14 -14.98
CA CYS A 21 -23.22 -6.27 -13.68
C CYS A 21 -22.28 -6.76 -12.57
N VAL A 22 -21.35 -7.67 -12.90
CA VAL A 22 -20.37 -8.20 -11.92
C VAL A 22 -19.39 -7.11 -11.47
N ASN A 23 -18.97 -6.22 -12.36
CA ASN A 23 -18.10 -5.10 -11.99
C ASN A 23 -18.84 -4.06 -11.14
N GLN A 24 -20.11 -3.78 -11.41
CA GLN A 24 -20.87 -2.81 -10.63
C GLN A 24 -21.11 -3.27 -9.19
N ALA A 25 -21.54 -4.52 -8.99
CA ALA A 25 -21.77 -5.06 -7.64
C ALA A 25 -20.49 -5.05 -6.79
N LEU A 26 -19.34 -5.27 -7.42
CA LEU A 26 -18.04 -5.22 -6.77
C LEU A 26 -17.67 -3.78 -6.33
N LEU A 27 -17.96 -2.77 -7.16
CA LEU A 27 -17.76 -1.36 -6.81
C LEU A 27 -18.75 -0.89 -5.72
N ASP A 28 -20.01 -1.30 -5.82
CA ASP A 28 -21.06 -0.94 -4.85
C ASP A 28 -20.78 -1.51 -3.45
N ALA A 29 -20.03 -2.60 -3.35
CA ALA A 29 -19.64 -3.21 -2.07
C ALA A 29 -18.50 -2.47 -1.34
N GLN A 30 -17.73 -1.63 -2.03
CA GLN A 30 -16.50 -1.04 -1.49
C GLN A 30 -16.72 -0.21 -0.21
N PRO A 31 -17.73 0.68 -0.12
CA PRO A 31 -17.96 1.46 1.10
C PRO A 31 -18.24 0.58 2.33
N ALA A 32 -18.94 -0.54 2.13
CA ALA A 32 -19.24 -1.49 3.21
C ALA A 32 -17.98 -2.24 3.68
N LEU A 33 -17.09 -2.63 2.76
CA LEU A 33 -15.82 -3.27 3.12
C LEU A 33 -14.89 -2.30 3.89
N VAL A 34 -14.82 -1.04 3.47
CA VAL A 34 -14.03 -0.01 4.20
C VAL A 34 -14.59 0.18 5.61
N THR A 35 -15.92 0.33 5.71
CA THR A 35 -16.60 0.49 7.00
C THR A 35 -16.38 -0.72 7.91
N ALA A 36 -16.49 -1.94 7.37
CA ALA A 36 -16.33 -3.16 8.17
C ALA A 36 -14.93 -3.27 8.80
N GLN A 37 -13.87 -2.91 8.09
CA GLN A 37 -12.53 -2.91 8.68
C GLN A 37 -12.35 -1.79 9.71
N SER A 38 -12.87 -0.59 9.45
CA SER A 38 -12.67 0.55 10.36
C SER A 38 -13.52 0.50 11.63
N THR A 39 -14.72 -0.10 11.59
CA THR A 39 -15.55 -0.27 12.80
C THR A 39 -15.04 -1.34 13.75
N ASN A 40 -14.20 -2.25 13.26
CA ASN A 40 -13.60 -3.32 14.05
C ASN A 40 -12.27 -2.90 14.69
N LEU A 41 -11.86 -1.64 14.55
CA LEU A 41 -10.65 -1.15 15.20
C LEU A 41 -10.80 -1.22 16.71
N THR A 42 -9.75 -1.74 17.35
CA THR A 42 -9.65 -1.72 18.81
C THR A 42 -9.63 -0.26 19.27
N PRO A 43 -10.44 0.12 20.27
CA PRO A 43 -10.42 1.47 20.82
C PRO A 43 -9.01 1.87 21.27
N GLN A 44 -8.64 3.12 21.04
CA GLN A 44 -7.37 3.64 21.50
C GLN A 44 -7.24 3.60 23.03
N SER A 45 -6.01 3.49 23.52
CA SER A 45 -5.68 3.60 24.94
C SER A 45 -4.99 4.93 25.26
N PRO A 46 -5.48 5.72 26.24
CA PRO A 46 -4.83 6.97 26.64
C PRO A 46 -3.52 6.74 27.43
N GLU A 47 -3.17 5.49 27.73
CA GLU A 47 -2.03 5.14 28.59
C GLU A 47 -0.73 4.94 27.80
N LYS A 48 -0.79 4.78 26.47
CA LYS A 48 0.38 4.55 25.62
C LYS A 48 0.20 5.14 24.23
N VAL A 49 1.31 5.41 23.56
CA VAL A 49 1.30 5.73 22.12
C VAL A 49 1.03 4.45 21.35
N GLU A 50 -0.02 4.43 20.54
CA GLU A 50 -0.37 3.29 19.71
C GLU A 50 -0.03 3.52 18.24
N MET A 51 0.13 2.42 17.50
CA MET A 51 0.34 2.45 16.06
C MET A 51 -0.86 1.85 15.33
N TYR A 52 -1.28 2.54 14.29
CA TYR A 52 -2.26 2.07 13.31
C TYR A 52 -1.53 1.73 12.02
N PHE A 53 -1.79 0.55 11.46
CA PHE A 53 -1.16 0.10 10.22
C PHE A 53 -2.16 0.14 9.06
N VAL A 54 -1.73 0.68 7.92
CA VAL A 54 -2.46 0.60 6.65
C VAL A 54 -1.55 0.04 5.58
N GLY A 55 -1.90 -1.11 5.03
CA GLY A 55 -1.25 -1.68 3.86
C GLY A 55 -2.07 -1.43 2.59
N PHE A 56 -1.43 -0.90 1.55
CA PHE A 56 -2.07 -0.56 0.28
C PHE A 56 -1.34 -1.27 -0.88
N ALA A 57 -1.95 -2.32 -1.43
CA ALA A 57 -1.44 -3.06 -2.59
C ALA A 57 -2.10 -2.54 -3.87
N ALA A 58 -1.39 -1.65 -4.59
CA ALA A 58 -1.96 -0.77 -5.60
C ALA A 58 -2.31 -1.47 -6.92
N ASP A 59 -1.65 -2.56 -7.28
CA ASP A 59 -1.73 -3.15 -8.62
C ASP A 59 -2.18 -4.61 -8.60
N SER A 60 -3.20 -4.91 -9.41
CA SER A 60 -3.81 -6.24 -9.52
C SER A 60 -3.17 -7.19 -10.52
N SER A 61 -2.19 -6.74 -11.30
CA SER A 61 -1.52 -7.54 -12.31
C SER A 61 -0.49 -8.51 -11.73
N GLN A 62 0.05 -8.23 -10.54
CA GLN A 62 1.01 -9.07 -9.84
C GLN A 62 0.62 -9.35 -8.38
N ASN A 63 0.76 -10.60 -7.96
CA ASN A 63 0.44 -11.01 -6.59
C ASN A 63 1.43 -10.50 -5.54
N VAL A 64 2.63 -10.06 -5.95
CA VAL A 64 3.70 -9.62 -5.03
C VAL A 64 3.23 -8.51 -4.09
N PHE A 65 2.46 -7.55 -4.60
CA PHE A 65 1.99 -6.41 -3.80
C PHE A 65 1.03 -6.84 -2.69
N MET A 66 0.06 -7.70 -3.02
CA MET A 66 -0.85 -8.32 -2.04
C MET A 66 -0.06 -9.12 -0.98
N LYS A 67 0.82 -10.01 -1.43
CA LYS A 67 1.62 -10.86 -0.52
C LYS A 67 2.45 -10.03 0.45
N GLU A 68 3.06 -8.97 -0.05
CA GLU A 68 3.93 -8.10 0.71
C GLU A 68 3.14 -7.33 1.78
N VAL A 69 2.03 -6.67 1.42
CA VAL A 69 1.22 -5.96 2.43
C VAL A 69 0.60 -6.92 3.47
N SER A 70 0.18 -8.12 3.07
CA SER A 70 -0.32 -9.13 4.01
C SER A 70 0.76 -9.62 4.97
N TYR A 71 2.00 -9.80 4.51
CA TYR A 71 3.10 -10.15 5.40
C TYR A 71 3.45 -9.00 6.34
N VAL A 72 3.51 -7.77 5.83
CA VAL A 72 3.86 -6.60 6.64
C VAL A 72 2.80 -6.37 7.72
N GLN A 73 1.51 -6.58 7.41
CA GLN A 73 0.47 -6.60 8.45
C GLN A 73 0.83 -7.57 9.59
N GLN A 74 1.13 -8.83 9.27
CA GLN A 74 1.42 -9.84 10.31
C GLN A 74 2.66 -9.46 11.14
N LEU A 75 3.68 -8.88 10.48
CA LEU A 75 4.86 -8.38 11.17
C LEU A 75 4.51 -7.25 12.15
N PHE A 76 3.68 -6.31 11.71
CA PHE A 76 3.26 -5.16 12.52
C PHE A 76 2.34 -5.58 13.66
N ASP A 77 1.42 -6.51 13.42
CA ASP A 77 0.53 -7.04 14.44
C ASP A 77 1.33 -7.70 15.57
N GLN A 78 2.42 -8.41 15.23
CA GLN A 78 3.24 -9.15 16.19
C GLN A 78 4.31 -8.30 16.89
N ARG A 79 4.91 -7.32 16.21
CA ARG A 79 6.10 -6.60 16.71
C ARG A 79 5.87 -5.13 17.01
N PHE A 80 4.82 -4.55 16.44
CA PHE A 80 4.48 -3.13 16.58
C PHE A 80 3.08 -2.94 17.20
N GLU A 81 2.53 -4.02 17.79
CA GLU A 81 1.26 -4.06 18.51
C GLU A 81 0.05 -3.50 17.72
N THR A 82 0.04 -3.70 16.40
CA THR A 82 -1.05 -3.22 15.54
C THR A 82 -2.19 -4.23 15.42
N GLU A 83 -2.16 -5.36 16.13
CA GLU A 83 -3.25 -6.34 16.10
C GLU A 83 -4.57 -5.64 16.52
N GLY A 84 -5.60 -5.75 15.67
CA GLY A 84 -6.86 -5.02 15.84
C GLY A 84 -6.81 -3.54 15.47
N ARG A 85 -5.69 -3.02 14.95
CA ARG A 85 -5.48 -1.65 14.42
C ARG A 85 -4.85 -1.63 13.02
N SER A 86 -4.87 -2.77 12.33
CA SER A 86 -4.39 -2.95 10.96
C SER A 86 -5.54 -2.99 9.96
N LEU A 87 -5.41 -2.25 8.86
CA LEU A 87 -6.33 -2.30 7.72
C LEU A 87 -5.56 -2.56 6.44
N LEU A 88 -6.14 -3.36 5.55
CA LEU A 88 -5.58 -3.59 4.22
C LEU A 88 -6.53 -3.11 3.13
N LEU A 89 -5.97 -2.47 2.11
CA LEU A 89 -6.61 -2.24 0.83
C LEU A 89 -5.80 -2.99 -0.23
N ILE A 90 -6.47 -3.85 -1.00
CA ILE A 90 -5.80 -4.79 -1.88
C ILE A 90 -6.46 -4.82 -3.25
N ASN A 91 -5.69 -4.45 -4.27
CA ASN A 91 -6.05 -4.77 -5.63
C ASN A 91 -5.57 -6.18 -5.97
N ASN A 92 -6.41 -7.19 -5.73
CA ASN A 92 -6.17 -8.56 -6.19
C ASN A 92 -7.50 -9.31 -6.34
N ARG A 93 -7.67 -10.06 -7.44
CA ARG A 93 -8.91 -10.82 -7.69
C ARG A 93 -9.17 -11.92 -6.67
N GLN A 94 -8.12 -12.45 -6.04
CA GLN A 94 -8.23 -13.54 -5.06
C GLN A 94 -8.87 -13.08 -3.76
N THR A 95 -8.78 -11.78 -3.45
CA THR A 95 -9.17 -11.21 -2.15
C THR A 95 -10.20 -10.09 -2.29
N GLN A 96 -10.75 -9.89 -3.49
CA GLN A 96 -11.64 -8.76 -3.84
C GLN A 96 -12.95 -8.70 -3.06
N ASN A 97 -13.33 -9.80 -2.40
CA ASN A 97 -14.52 -9.88 -1.55
C ASN A 97 -14.19 -9.76 -0.05
N ASP A 98 -12.91 -9.84 0.30
CA ASP A 98 -12.44 -9.89 1.70
C ASP A 98 -11.87 -8.54 2.13
N TYR A 99 -11.19 -7.84 1.20
CA TYR A 99 -10.63 -6.51 1.42
C TYR A 99 -11.18 -5.49 0.41
N PRO A 100 -11.33 -4.22 0.82
CA PRO A 100 -11.53 -3.11 -0.09
C PRO A 100 -10.43 -3.08 -1.15
N MET A 101 -10.80 -2.63 -2.34
CA MET A 101 -9.86 -2.25 -3.38
C MET A 101 -8.96 -1.13 -2.89
N ALA A 102 -7.70 -1.20 -3.28
CA ALA A 102 -6.73 -0.15 -3.13
C ALA A 102 -7.02 0.94 -4.17
N THR A 103 -7.90 1.89 -3.84
CA THR A 103 -8.22 3.07 -4.65
C THR A 103 -7.96 4.35 -3.86
N SER A 104 -7.81 5.48 -4.55
CA SER A 104 -7.69 6.82 -3.99
C SER A 104 -8.84 7.13 -3.03
N ASP A 105 -10.08 6.86 -3.46
CA ASP A 105 -11.29 7.06 -2.65
C ASP A 105 -11.31 6.20 -1.40
N ASN A 106 -11.01 4.90 -1.53
CA ASN A 106 -11.01 3.98 -0.39
C ASN A 106 -9.87 4.29 0.58
N LEU A 107 -8.70 4.72 0.08
CA LEU A 107 -7.58 5.14 0.92
C LEU A 107 -7.96 6.40 1.72
N SER A 108 -8.52 7.40 1.05
CA SER A 108 -9.00 8.63 1.70
C SER A 108 -10.05 8.35 2.78
N ALA A 109 -11.02 7.48 2.48
CA ALA A 109 -12.04 7.05 3.44
C ALA A 109 -11.44 6.27 4.63
N THR A 110 -10.48 5.39 4.36
CA THR A 110 -9.78 4.60 5.40
C THR A 110 -8.98 5.51 6.33
N LEU A 111 -8.19 6.43 5.77
CA LEU A 111 -7.41 7.40 6.54
C LEU A 111 -8.32 8.30 7.40
N THR A 112 -9.43 8.76 6.84
CA THR A 112 -10.43 9.54 7.58
C THR A 112 -11.01 8.75 8.75
N ALA A 113 -11.35 7.47 8.54
CA ALA A 113 -11.91 6.62 9.59
C ALA A 113 -10.90 6.34 10.71
N ILE A 114 -9.63 6.13 10.38
CA ILE A 114 -8.55 6.00 11.39
C ILE A 114 -8.41 7.30 12.18
N GLY A 115 -8.35 8.45 11.52
CA GLY A 115 -8.24 9.76 12.17
C GLY A 115 -9.38 10.07 13.15
N GLN A 116 -10.56 9.47 12.94
CA GLN A 116 -11.70 9.60 13.85
C GLN A 116 -11.63 8.71 15.10
N GLN A 117 -10.82 7.64 15.07
CA GLN A 117 -10.72 6.65 16.15
C GLN A 117 -9.43 6.80 16.97
N MET A 118 -8.34 7.22 16.32
CA MET A 118 -7.04 7.38 16.96
C MET A 118 -7.01 8.62 17.86
N ASP A 119 -6.11 8.62 18.86
CA ASP A 119 -5.67 9.86 19.47
C ASP A 119 -4.69 10.56 18.51
N VAL A 120 -5.20 11.45 17.67
CA VAL A 120 -4.40 12.13 16.63
C VAL A 120 -3.22 12.95 17.19
N ASP A 121 -3.22 13.28 18.49
CA ASP A 121 -2.12 14.02 19.10
C ASP A 121 -0.97 13.13 19.56
N ASN A 122 -1.22 11.84 19.78
CA ASN A 122 -0.27 10.89 20.36
C ASN A 122 0.01 9.69 19.45
N ASP A 123 -1.01 9.09 18.85
CA ASP A 123 -0.89 7.87 18.06
C ASP A 123 -0.23 8.11 16.70
N ILE A 124 0.31 7.04 16.13
CA ILE A 124 1.10 7.07 14.90
C ILE A 124 0.42 6.24 13.83
N LEU A 125 0.24 6.83 12.64
CA LEU A 125 -0.10 6.07 11.44
C LEU A 125 1.16 5.53 10.77
N PHE A 126 1.22 4.22 10.53
CA PHE A 126 2.16 3.60 9.60
C PHE A 126 1.43 3.23 8.31
N LEU A 127 1.69 3.96 7.22
CA LEU A 127 1.12 3.72 5.90
C LEU A 127 2.16 3.09 4.98
N TYR A 128 1.87 1.89 4.49
CA TYR A 128 2.69 1.19 3.51
C TYR A 128 2.00 1.09 2.15
N LEU A 129 2.56 1.71 1.12
CA LEU A 129 2.08 1.61 -0.26
C LEU A 129 3.05 0.76 -1.09
N SER A 130 2.56 -0.32 -1.68
CA SER A 130 3.34 -1.20 -2.55
C SER A 130 2.67 -1.34 -3.92
N GLY A 131 3.41 -1.07 -4.99
CA GLY A 131 2.85 -1.04 -6.34
C GLY A 131 3.84 -0.63 -7.42
N HIS A 132 3.32 -0.37 -8.62
CA HIS A 132 4.11 0.27 -9.69
C HIS A 132 4.17 1.78 -9.48
N GLY A 133 5.26 2.36 -9.95
CA GLY A 133 5.41 3.81 -10.00
C GLY A 133 5.61 4.29 -11.42
N GLU A 134 5.04 5.44 -11.74
CA GLU A 134 5.28 6.15 -12.98
C GLU A 134 6.11 7.40 -12.73
N PHE A 135 7.12 7.61 -13.57
CA PHE A 135 7.98 8.78 -13.49
C PHE A 135 7.14 10.07 -13.56
N ARG A 136 7.28 10.94 -12.55
CA ARG A 136 6.55 12.21 -12.34
C ARG A 136 5.07 12.11 -11.95
N PHE A 137 4.39 11.01 -12.19
CA PHE A 137 2.95 10.91 -11.92
C PHE A 137 2.64 10.29 -10.55
N GLY A 138 3.47 9.38 -10.04
CA GLY A 138 3.34 8.81 -8.70
C GLY A 138 3.04 7.32 -8.73
N LEU A 139 2.16 6.87 -7.84
CA LEU A 139 1.82 5.46 -7.65
C LEU A 139 0.70 5.07 -8.60
N ASN A 140 0.94 4.05 -9.44
CA ASN A 140 -0.07 3.50 -10.31
C ASN A 140 -0.99 2.57 -9.54
N VAL A 141 -2.29 2.82 -9.70
CA VAL A 141 -3.35 2.04 -9.06
C VAL A 141 -4.14 1.35 -10.16
N SER A 142 -4.25 0.03 -10.10
CA SER A 142 -4.92 -0.77 -11.12
C SER A 142 -5.74 -1.93 -10.54
N PHE A 143 -7.01 -2.01 -10.94
CA PHE A 143 -7.88 -3.16 -10.71
C PHE A 143 -8.51 -3.65 -12.02
N GLY A 144 -7.85 -4.57 -12.72
CA GLY A 144 -8.33 -5.11 -14.00
C GLY A 144 -8.46 -4.04 -15.12
N PRO A 145 -9.03 -4.39 -16.29
CA PRO A 145 -8.89 -3.56 -17.50
C PRO A 145 -9.56 -2.18 -17.42
N ASN A 146 -10.46 -1.96 -16.46
CA ASN A 146 -11.36 -0.81 -16.47
C ASN A 146 -11.24 0.12 -15.25
N HIS A 147 -10.34 -0.16 -14.31
CA HIS A 147 -10.12 0.71 -13.16
C HIS A 147 -8.62 0.99 -13.05
N ASN A 148 -8.22 2.17 -13.50
CA ASN A 148 -6.84 2.63 -13.45
C ASN A 148 -6.84 4.10 -13.05
N GLU A 149 -5.98 4.44 -12.11
CA GLU A 149 -5.75 5.79 -11.65
C GLU A 149 -4.30 5.92 -11.18
N THR A 150 -3.93 7.13 -10.79
CA THR A 150 -2.61 7.41 -10.23
C THR A 150 -2.80 8.24 -8.97
N ILE A 151 -2.13 7.85 -7.89
CA ILE A 151 -2.05 8.67 -6.68
C ILE A 151 -0.75 9.46 -6.76
N SER A 152 -0.89 10.77 -6.95
CA SER A 152 0.26 11.67 -6.98
C SER A 152 0.79 11.96 -5.55
N PRO A 153 2.06 12.36 -5.40
CA PRO A 153 2.59 12.78 -4.10
C PRO A 153 1.76 13.89 -3.42
N LYS A 154 1.25 14.84 -4.21
CA LYS A 154 0.43 15.96 -3.70
C LYS A 154 -0.94 15.50 -3.24
N GLU A 155 -1.55 14.57 -3.98
CA GLU A 155 -2.83 13.98 -3.63
C GLU A 155 -2.72 13.18 -2.33
N LEU A 156 -1.70 12.31 -2.20
CA LEU A 156 -1.45 11.58 -0.96
C LEU A 156 -1.23 12.52 0.23
N LYS A 157 -0.48 13.61 0.05
CA LYS A 157 -0.34 14.64 1.08
C LYS A 157 -1.69 15.19 1.51
N THR A 158 -2.54 15.52 0.53
CA THR A 158 -3.87 16.09 0.77
C THR A 158 -4.76 15.12 1.55
N MET A 159 -4.74 13.83 1.23
CA MET A 159 -5.48 12.80 1.97
C MET A 159 -5.03 12.69 3.43
N LEU A 160 -3.71 12.64 3.64
CA LEU A 160 -3.12 12.56 4.98
C LEU A 160 -3.41 13.82 5.80
N ASP A 161 -3.35 15.01 5.19
CA ASP A 161 -3.66 16.27 5.86
C ASP A 161 -5.15 16.37 6.20
N ASN A 162 -6.05 15.93 5.30
CA ASN A 162 -7.49 15.96 5.51
C ASN A 162 -7.98 14.95 6.55
N SER A 163 -7.24 13.86 6.80
CA SER A 163 -7.61 12.91 7.85
C SER A 163 -7.33 13.43 9.27
N GLY A 164 -6.61 14.55 9.41
CA GLY A 164 -6.27 15.14 10.71
C GLY A 164 -5.19 14.37 11.49
N ILE A 165 -4.68 13.27 10.93
CA ILE A 165 -3.63 12.45 11.53
C ILE A 165 -2.34 13.26 11.60
N LYS A 166 -1.77 13.46 12.79
CA LYS A 166 -0.57 14.28 12.96
C LYS A 166 0.71 13.50 12.69
N TRP A 167 0.91 12.38 13.38
CA TRP A 167 2.15 11.61 13.34
C TRP A 167 2.07 10.48 12.34
N ARG A 168 3.00 10.49 11.38
CA ARG A 168 2.91 9.63 10.19
C ARG A 168 4.26 9.02 9.87
N VAL A 169 4.25 7.73 9.58
CA VAL A 169 5.32 7.03 8.88
C VAL A 169 4.76 6.56 7.56
N VAL A 170 5.31 7.06 6.45
CA VAL A 170 4.87 6.70 5.10
C VAL A 170 6.00 5.99 4.37
N VAL A 171 5.75 4.74 3.99
CA VAL A 171 6.69 3.93 3.21
C VAL A 171 6.10 3.69 1.82
N VAL A 172 6.82 4.10 0.78
CA VAL A 172 6.40 3.95 -0.62
C VAL A 172 7.35 3.01 -1.36
N SER A 173 6.90 1.79 -1.63
CA SER A 173 7.60 0.78 -2.42
C SER A 173 7.10 0.79 -3.87
N ALA A 174 7.68 1.68 -4.67
CA ALA A 174 7.36 1.84 -6.09
C ALA A 174 8.56 2.43 -6.85
N CYS A 175 8.54 2.38 -8.19
CA CYS A 175 9.52 3.06 -9.02
C CYS A 175 9.41 4.58 -8.85
N PHE A 176 10.54 5.31 -8.87
CA PHE A 176 10.59 6.76 -8.73
C PHE A 176 9.93 7.31 -7.45
N SER A 177 9.88 6.47 -6.40
CA SER A 177 9.15 6.77 -5.15
C SER A 177 9.78 7.89 -4.33
N GLY A 178 11.02 8.28 -4.62
CA GLY A 178 11.65 9.45 -4.02
C GLY A 178 10.90 10.77 -4.25
N ASN A 179 10.02 10.84 -5.27
CA ASN A 179 9.14 12.00 -5.48
C ASN A 179 8.15 12.22 -4.32
N PHE A 180 7.82 11.17 -3.57
CA PHE A 180 6.97 11.27 -2.37
C PHE A 180 7.73 11.88 -1.19
N VAL A 181 9.03 11.63 -1.08
CA VAL A 181 9.87 12.11 0.04
C VAL A 181 9.85 13.63 0.10
N SER A 182 10.12 14.31 -1.02
CA SER A 182 10.16 15.79 -1.07
C SER A 182 8.79 16.44 -0.84
N GLN A 183 7.70 15.72 -1.08
CA GLN A 183 6.35 16.26 -1.00
C GLN A 183 5.69 16.01 0.36
N LEU A 184 6.00 14.89 1.01
CA LEU A 184 5.36 14.42 2.23
C LEU A 184 6.15 14.72 3.50
N ALA A 185 7.48 14.68 3.43
CA ALA A 185 8.30 14.79 4.63
C ALA A 185 8.20 16.17 5.27
N ASP A 186 7.92 16.20 6.56
CA ASP A 186 7.84 17.41 7.37
C ASP A 186 8.20 17.10 8.83
N LEU A 187 7.86 17.99 9.76
CA LEU A 187 8.20 17.80 11.18
C LEU A 187 7.49 16.58 11.81
N ASN A 188 6.35 16.17 11.26
CA ASN A 188 5.49 15.12 11.82
C ASN A 188 5.40 13.87 10.93
N THR A 189 6.01 13.90 9.75
CA THR A 189 5.96 12.84 8.74
C THR A 189 7.35 12.31 8.42
N LEU A 190 7.62 11.06 8.82
CA LEU A 190 8.74 10.28 8.34
C LEU A 190 8.37 9.64 7.01
N VAL A 191 9.26 9.73 6.00
CA VAL A 191 9.04 9.13 4.68
C VAL A 191 10.22 8.24 4.30
N ILE A 192 9.90 7.02 3.85
CA ILE A 192 10.86 6.06 3.31
C ILE A 192 10.43 5.68 1.89
N SER A 193 11.37 5.66 0.95
CA SER A 193 11.11 5.26 -0.44
C SER A 193 12.04 4.15 -0.90
N ALA A 194 11.50 3.23 -1.71
CA ALA A 194 12.27 2.14 -2.30
C ALA A 194 13.24 2.61 -3.39
N SER A 195 13.07 3.82 -3.91
CA SER A 195 14.01 4.42 -4.86
C SER A 195 14.08 5.94 -4.71
N ASP A 196 15.08 6.55 -5.34
CA ASP A 196 15.14 7.98 -5.56
C ASP A 196 14.19 8.43 -6.70
N PRO A 197 14.05 9.74 -6.97
CA PRO A 197 13.15 10.26 -8.01
C PRO A 197 13.52 9.91 -9.45
N ASN A 198 14.75 9.46 -9.71
CA ASN A 198 15.34 9.30 -11.05
C ASN A 198 15.58 7.84 -11.42
N HIS A 199 15.49 6.92 -10.47
CA HIS A 199 15.72 5.49 -10.69
C HIS A 199 14.47 4.66 -10.35
N PRO A 200 14.25 3.54 -11.07
CA PRO A 200 13.23 2.57 -10.70
C PRO A 200 13.65 1.77 -9.46
N SER A 201 12.68 1.06 -8.87
CA SER A 201 12.92 -0.01 -7.89
C SER A 201 12.61 -1.37 -8.53
N PHE A 202 13.06 -2.46 -7.90
CA PHE A 202 13.09 -3.78 -8.54
C PHE A 202 12.47 -4.88 -7.68
N GLY A 203 12.23 -6.04 -8.32
CA GLY A 203 11.73 -7.25 -7.67
C GLY A 203 10.24 -7.51 -7.85
N CYS A 204 9.51 -6.64 -8.55
CA CYS A 204 8.09 -6.84 -8.86
C CYS A 204 7.88 -7.85 -10.00
N THR A 205 7.90 -9.15 -9.69
CA THR A 205 7.58 -10.22 -10.64
C THR A 205 6.37 -11.04 -10.19
N ASN A 206 5.68 -11.70 -11.11
CA ASN A 206 4.51 -12.53 -10.79
C ASN A 206 4.79 -13.68 -9.81
N THR A 207 6.03 -14.16 -9.78
CA THR A 207 6.50 -15.25 -8.92
C THR A 207 7.25 -14.76 -7.69
N ALA A 208 7.46 -13.45 -7.55
CA ALA A 208 8.12 -12.91 -6.37
C ALA A 208 7.18 -12.99 -5.16
N GLU A 209 7.76 -13.35 -4.02
CA GLU A 209 7.09 -13.18 -2.72
C GLU A 209 7.23 -11.74 -2.21
N PHE A 210 8.29 -11.04 -2.62
CA PHE A 210 8.63 -9.68 -2.19
C PHE A 210 9.32 -8.89 -3.29
N THR A 211 9.16 -7.56 -3.24
CA THR A 211 10.06 -6.62 -3.91
C THR A 211 11.44 -6.63 -3.23
N PHE A 212 12.48 -6.13 -3.91
CA PHE A 212 13.83 -6.14 -3.33
C PHE A 212 13.89 -5.29 -2.05
N PHE A 213 13.28 -4.10 -2.09
CA PHE A 213 13.22 -3.21 -0.94
C PHE A 213 12.31 -3.78 0.16
N GLY A 214 11.12 -4.28 -0.19
CA GLY A 214 10.20 -4.86 0.80
C GLY A 214 10.82 -6.05 1.55
N GLU A 215 11.53 -6.94 0.85
CA GLU A 215 12.27 -8.04 1.47
C GLU A 215 13.36 -7.53 2.43
N ALA A 216 14.18 -6.60 1.95
CA ALA A 216 15.31 -6.08 2.73
C ALA A 216 14.84 -5.30 3.97
N PHE A 217 13.85 -4.42 3.82
CA PHE A 217 13.39 -3.57 4.92
C PHE A 217 12.55 -4.35 5.94
N PHE A 218 11.49 -5.01 5.50
CA PHE A 218 10.55 -5.65 6.43
C PHE A 218 11.05 -7.02 6.89
N LYS A 219 11.28 -7.93 5.95
CA LYS A 219 11.54 -9.34 6.26
C LYS A 219 12.93 -9.56 6.85
N ASN A 220 13.96 -8.92 6.29
CA ASN A 220 15.34 -9.14 6.75
C ASN A 220 15.70 -8.31 7.98
N ASN A 221 15.21 -7.08 8.07
CA ASN A 221 15.68 -6.12 9.06
C ASN A 221 14.64 -5.75 10.13
N LEU A 222 13.39 -5.41 9.81
CA LEU A 222 12.38 -5.10 10.84
C LEU A 222 11.92 -6.31 11.66
N THR A 223 12.22 -7.53 11.23
CA THR A 223 12.09 -8.73 12.08
C THR A 223 13.11 -8.78 13.22
N ARG A 224 14.15 -7.93 13.18
CA ARG A 224 15.31 -7.95 14.09
C ARG A 224 15.51 -6.65 14.89
N THR A 225 14.80 -5.58 14.53
CA THR A 225 14.88 -4.27 15.22
C THR A 225 13.56 -3.52 15.14
N HIS A 226 13.25 -2.73 16.17
CA HIS A 226 12.13 -1.78 16.15
C HIS A 226 12.53 -0.41 15.59
N SER A 227 13.82 -0.18 15.29
CA SER A 227 14.28 1.08 14.70
C SER A 227 14.13 1.10 13.19
N PHE A 228 13.19 1.91 12.68
CA PHE A 228 13.02 2.15 11.24
C PHE A 228 14.29 2.67 10.58
N PHE A 229 15.05 3.53 11.25
CA PHE A 229 16.33 4.04 10.72
C PHE A 229 17.38 2.94 10.56
N GLN A 230 17.60 2.10 11.60
CA GLN A 230 18.56 1.00 11.52
C GLN A 230 18.15 -0.02 10.46
N ALA A 231 16.86 -0.36 10.40
CA ALA A 231 16.36 -1.27 9.37
C ALA A 231 16.52 -0.69 7.96
N PHE A 232 16.28 0.62 7.78
CA PHE A 232 16.49 1.29 6.49
C PHE A 232 17.96 1.28 6.06
N LEU A 233 18.89 1.59 6.96
CA LEU A 233 20.32 1.61 6.62
C LEU A 233 20.79 0.23 6.12
N ALA A 234 20.43 -0.84 6.85
CA ALA A 234 20.75 -2.20 6.45
C ALA A 234 20.05 -2.59 5.13
N ALA A 235 18.78 -2.24 4.98
CA ALA A 235 18.03 -2.52 3.75
C ALA A 235 18.64 -1.81 2.53
N LYS A 236 19.08 -0.56 2.69
CA LYS A 236 19.74 0.20 1.61
C LYS A 236 21.03 -0.48 1.15
N GLU A 237 21.84 -0.98 2.09
CA GLU A 237 23.05 -1.74 1.77
C GLU A 237 22.71 -3.05 1.03
N GLU A 238 21.77 -3.83 1.56
CA GLU A 238 21.33 -5.09 0.95
C GLU A 238 20.80 -4.90 -0.49
N VAL A 239 19.95 -3.89 -0.69
CA VAL A 239 19.38 -3.54 -1.99
C VAL A 239 20.48 -3.13 -2.96
N THR A 240 21.40 -2.24 -2.55
CA THR A 240 22.53 -1.78 -3.37
C THR A 240 23.41 -2.95 -3.81
N LEU A 241 23.77 -3.85 -2.89
CA LEU A 241 24.59 -5.03 -3.18
C LEU A 241 23.87 -5.98 -4.14
N ARG A 242 22.57 -6.21 -3.94
CA ARG A 242 21.75 -7.06 -4.80
C ARG A 242 21.62 -6.49 -6.21
N GLU A 243 21.33 -5.20 -6.34
CA GLU A 243 21.19 -4.50 -7.62
C GLU A 243 22.51 -4.51 -8.39
N THR A 244 23.62 -4.15 -7.73
CA THR A 244 24.97 -4.19 -8.33
C THR A 244 25.31 -5.60 -8.82
N LYS A 245 25.04 -6.63 -8.03
CA LYS A 245 25.29 -8.04 -8.41
C LYS A 245 24.47 -8.47 -9.63
N LEU A 246 23.26 -7.93 -9.78
CA LEU A 246 22.35 -8.22 -10.90
C LEU A 246 22.56 -7.29 -12.10
N GLY A 247 23.44 -6.29 -12.00
CA GLY A 247 23.76 -5.35 -13.06
C GLY A 247 22.71 -4.26 -13.27
N PHE A 248 21.91 -3.94 -12.26
CA PHE A 248 20.98 -2.81 -12.29
C PHE A 248 21.68 -1.52 -11.85
N ASP A 249 21.20 -0.39 -12.37
CA ASP A 249 21.47 0.91 -11.75
C ASP A 249 20.78 0.94 -10.38
N ASN A 250 21.51 1.42 -9.36
CA ASN A 250 21.01 1.37 -8.00
C ASN A 250 19.77 2.26 -7.83
N SER A 251 18.74 1.72 -7.18
CA SER A 251 17.49 2.43 -6.91
C SER A 251 17.67 3.59 -5.93
N ASN A 252 18.73 3.56 -5.11
CA ASN A 252 19.06 4.54 -4.08
C ASN A 252 17.89 4.84 -3.12
N PRO A 253 17.44 3.85 -2.31
CA PRO A 253 16.40 4.08 -1.31
C PRO A 253 16.67 5.32 -0.45
N MET A 254 15.62 6.05 -0.10
CA MET A 254 15.71 7.30 0.66
C MET A 254 14.96 7.19 1.99
N TYR A 255 15.45 7.91 3.00
CA TYR A 255 14.83 8.06 4.31
C TYR A 255 14.91 9.54 4.68
N GLN A 256 13.78 10.14 4.99
CA GLN A 256 13.69 11.50 5.48
C GLN A 256 12.83 11.52 6.73
N SER A 257 13.39 12.05 7.81
CA SER A 257 12.70 12.26 9.07
C SER A 257 13.05 13.63 9.64
N ALA A 258 12.42 13.99 10.75
CA ALA A 258 12.71 15.17 11.54
C ALA A 258 12.64 14.83 13.03
N LYS A 259 13.33 15.63 13.85
CA LYS A 259 13.40 15.40 15.30
C LYS A 259 12.03 15.18 15.97
N PRO A 260 10.95 15.94 15.67
CA PRO A 260 9.69 15.73 16.38
C PRO A 260 9.04 14.36 16.13
N ILE A 261 9.01 13.86 14.89
CA ILE A 261 8.49 12.51 14.61
C ILE A 261 9.43 11.42 15.14
N ASP A 262 10.75 11.64 15.11
CA ASP A 262 11.71 10.71 15.73
C ASP A 262 11.52 10.62 17.26
N ASP A 263 11.28 11.76 17.91
CA ASP A 263 10.99 11.82 19.34
C ASP A 263 9.64 11.14 19.65
N GLN A 264 8.61 11.35 18.83
CA GLN A 264 7.31 10.70 19.01
C GLN A 264 7.42 9.18 18.89
N LEU A 265 8.15 8.69 17.88
CA LEU A 265 8.42 7.25 17.70
C LEU A 265 9.15 6.64 18.91
N SER A 266 10.01 7.42 19.58
CA SER A 266 10.73 6.96 20.77
C SER A 266 9.86 6.78 22.03
N LEU A 267 8.62 7.27 22.00
CA LEU A 267 7.65 7.10 23.09
C LEU A 267 6.92 5.76 23.03
N MET A 268 7.03 5.03 21.92
CA MET A 268 6.44 3.69 21.81
C MET A 268 7.21 2.70 22.67
N ASP A 269 6.48 1.92 23.47
CA ASP A 269 7.04 0.85 24.32
C ASP A 269 6.91 -0.50 23.60
N LEU A 270 7.90 -0.83 22.74
CA LEU A 270 7.92 -2.02 21.85
C LEU A 270 9.05 -3.01 22.16
#